data_AF-A0A699KVI4-F1
#
_entry.id   AF-A0A699KVI4-F1
#
_cell.length_a   1.000
_cell.length_b   1.000
_cell.length_c   1.000
_cell.angle_alpha   90.00
_cell.angle_beta   90.00
_cell.angle_gamma   90.00
#
_symmetry.space_group_name_H-M   'P 1'
#
loop_
_entity.id
_entity.type
_entity.pdbx_description
1 polymer ?
#
loop_
_entity_poly.entity_id
_entity_poly.type
_entity_poly.pdbx_seq_one_letter_code
_entity_poly.pdbx_strand_id
1 'polypeptide(L)'
;KGYAQEEGIDFEESLASVARLEAVRIFIAYAAHKSFPNFQMDVKTAFLNGLLKEEVYVAQPDGFVDPGHPEKVYRLRKALYGLKQAPMAWYDELSKFLTSKEAECTALSASCAQVIFMRTQLQDYGFNYKKYRCTVTLSQS
;
A
#
# COMPACT_ATOMS: atom_id res chain seq x y z
N LYS A 1 28.44 -9.48 7.42
CA LYS A 1 27.06 -9.54 7.95
C LYS A 1 26.27 -8.44 7.25
N GLY A 2 25.33 -8.83 6.39
CA GLY A 2 24.76 -8.00 5.31
C GLY A 2 23.79 -6.93 5.79
N TYR A 3 24.33 -5.76 6.16
CA TYR A 3 23.58 -4.53 6.41
C TYR A 3 23.89 -3.45 5.36
N ALA A 4 24.30 -3.83 4.15
CA ALA A 4 24.62 -2.89 3.09
C ALA A 4 23.56 -3.00 1.99
N GLN A 5 22.34 -2.51 2.28
CA GLN A 5 21.45 -2.13 1.18
C GLN A 5 21.90 -0.74 0.71
N GLU A 6 22.37 -0.66 -0.53
CA GLU A 6 22.84 0.58 -1.15
C GLU A 6 21.69 1.26 -1.90
N GLU A 7 21.49 2.55 -1.62
CA GLU A 7 20.51 3.38 -2.30
C GLU A 7 20.91 3.55 -3.77
N GLY A 8 19.96 3.34 -4.69
CA GLY A 8 20.21 3.32 -6.14
C GLY A 8 20.71 1.98 -6.70
N ILE A 9 21.01 0.99 -5.85
CA ILE A 9 21.32 -0.39 -6.27
C ILE A 9 20.23 -1.35 -5.79
N ASP A 10 19.97 -1.37 -4.47
CA ASP A 10 19.04 -2.30 -3.83
C ASP A 10 17.64 -1.71 -3.61
N PHE A 11 17.51 -0.38 -3.66
CA PHE A 11 16.24 0.35 -3.60
C PHE A 11 16.42 1.77 -4.15
N GLU A 12 15.46 2.28 -4.93
CA GLU A 12 15.54 3.65 -5.50
C GLU A 12 15.06 4.75 -4.54
N GLU A 13 13.99 4.52 -3.77
CA GLU A 13 13.43 5.54 -2.86
C GLU A 13 12.96 4.92 -1.54
N SER A 14 13.39 5.52 -0.43
CA SER A 14 12.83 5.22 0.90
C SER A 14 11.66 6.15 1.19
N LEU A 15 10.44 5.73 0.82
CA LEU A 15 9.24 6.44 1.24
C LEU A 15 8.77 5.91 2.60
N ALA A 16 8.94 6.73 3.63
CA ALA A 16 8.26 6.51 4.90
C ALA A 16 6.76 6.79 4.71
N SER A 17 5.98 5.74 4.45
CA SER A 17 4.52 5.82 4.24
C SER A 17 3.73 6.11 5.54
N VAL A 18 4.34 6.78 6.51
CA VAL A 18 3.66 7.15 7.75
C VAL A 18 2.88 8.44 7.51
N ALA A 19 1.55 8.32 7.53
CA ALA A 19 0.68 9.49 7.51
C ALA A 19 1.07 10.44 8.65
N ARG A 20 1.27 11.72 8.32
CA ARG A 20 1.59 12.75 9.32
C ARG A 20 0.49 12.79 10.38
N LEU A 21 0.86 12.75 11.66
CA LEU A 21 -0.10 12.78 12.77
C LEU A 21 -1.06 13.97 12.69
N GLU A 22 -0.60 15.11 12.16
CA GLU A 22 -1.42 16.30 11.92
C GLU A 22 -2.57 16.01 10.94
N ALA A 23 -2.28 15.34 9.81
CA ALA A 23 -3.29 14.96 8.82
C ALA A 23 -4.28 13.95 9.41
N VAL A 24 -3.79 12.97 10.18
CA VAL A 24 -4.64 12.00 10.88
C VAL A 24 -5.57 12.69 11.88
N ARG A 25 -5.05 13.66 12.66
CA ARG A 25 -5.85 14.43 13.63
C ARG A 25 -6.93 15.26 12.94
N ILE A 26 -6.58 15.94 11.84
CA ILE A 26 -7.54 16.73 11.05
C ILE A 26 -8.64 15.81 10.49
N PHE A 27 -8.27 14.65 9.95
CA PHE A 27 -9.23 13.67 9.44
C PHE A 27 -10.21 13.19 10.52
N ILE A 28 -9.70 12.80 11.69
CA ILE A 28 -10.54 12.33 12.80
C ILE A 28 -11.45 13.46 13.31
N ALA A 29 -10.92 14.68 13.46
CA ALA A 29 -11.70 15.84 13.90
C ALA A 29 -12.84 16.16 12.92
N TYR A 30 -12.56 16.09 11.61
CA TYR A 30 -13.57 16.28 10.57
C TYR A 30 -14.64 15.20 10.59
N ALA A 31 -14.24 13.92 10.69
CA ALA A 31 -15.17 12.81 10.78
C ALA A 31 -16.08 12.94 12.02
N ALA A 32 -15.52 13.32 13.16
CA ALA A 32 -16.29 13.58 14.39
C ALA A 32 -17.28 14.74 14.21
N HIS A 33 -16.85 15.85 13.59
CA HIS A 33 -17.72 16.99 13.30
C HIS A 33 -18.88 16.62 12.37
N LYS A 34 -18.65 15.73 11.41
CA LYS A 34 -19.69 15.21 10.49
C LYS A 34 -20.47 14.02 11.04
N SER A 35 -20.20 13.59 12.28
CA SER A 35 -20.80 12.40 12.90
C SER A 35 -20.63 11.13 12.05
N PHE A 36 -19.50 11.01 11.34
CA PHE A 36 -19.18 9.83 10.56
C PHE A 36 -18.70 8.69 11.45
N PRO A 37 -19.20 7.46 11.25
CA PRO A 37 -18.68 6.31 11.97
C PRO A 37 -17.25 6.02 11.49
N ASN A 38 -16.30 6.06 12.43
CA ASN A 38 -14.91 5.70 12.18
C ASN A 38 -14.69 4.24 12.55
N PHE A 39 -14.06 3.49 11.64
CA PHE A 39 -13.66 2.10 11.88
C PHE A 39 -12.14 2.00 11.79
N GLN A 40 -11.56 1.27 12.74
CA GLN A 40 -10.12 0.98 12.76
C GLN A 40 -9.92 -0.49 12.44
N MET A 41 -8.98 -0.78 11.54
CA MET A 41 -8.57 -2.13 11.19
C MET A 41 -7.06 -2.25 11.40
N ASP A 42 -6.65 -3.23 12.20
CA ASP A 42 -5.26 -3.63 12.33
C ASP A 42 -4.98 -4.80 11.39
N VAL A 43 -4.02 -4.62 10.47
CA VAL A 43 -3.65 -5.66 9.50
C VAL A 43 -2.46 -6.43 10.05
N LYS A 44 -2.74 -7.65 10.53
CA LYS A 44 -1.68 -8.57 10.94
C LYS A 44 -0.79 -8.89 9.75
N THR A 45 0.52 -8.92 9.97
CA THR A 45 1.52 -9.30 8.96
C THR A 45 1.45 -8.48 7.66
N ALA A 46 1.09 -7.19 7.75
CA ALA A 46 0.92 -6.30 6.61
C ALA A 46 2.06 -6.38 5.58
N PHE A 47 3.33 -6.39 6.02
CA PHE A 47 4.46 -6.46 5.10
C PHE A 47 4.61 -7.81 4.39
N LEU A 48 4.19 -8.92 5.01
CA LEU A 48 4.19 -10.22 4.34
C LEU A 48 3.16 -10.31 3.20
N ASN A 49 2.27 -9.34 3.07
CA ASN A 49 1.36 -9.22 1.92
C ASN A 49 1.94 -8.33 0.82
N GLY A 50 2.94 -7.50 1.11
CA GLY A 50 3.64 -6.69 0.12
C GLY A 50 4.53 -7.57 -0.76
N LEU A 51 4.35 -7.46 -2.07
CA LEU A 51 5.21 -8.11 -3.06
C LEU A 51 6.46 -7.24 -3.30
N LEU A 52 7.64 -7.86 -3.22
CA LEU A 52 8.89 -7.18 -3.57
C LEU A 52 9.01 -7.13 -5.10
N LYS A 53 9.23 -5.93 -5.63
CA LYS A 53 9.55 -5.73 -7.06
C LYS A 53 11.02 -6.04 -7.35
N GLU A 54 11.88 -5.77 -6.38
CA GLU A 54 13.32 -6.00 -6.44
C GLU A 54 13.67 -7.41 -5.98
N GLU A 55 14.77 -7.96 -6.50
CA GLU A 55 15.28 -9.23 -6.03
C GLU A 55 16.11 -9.05 -4.75
N VAL A 56 15.54 -9.44 -3.62
CA VAL A 56 16.25 -9.43 -2.34
C VAL A 56 16.65 -10.85 -1.96
N TYR A 57 17.92 -11.04 -1.63
CA TYR A 57 18.46 -12.32 -1.17
C TYR A 57 18.83 -12.24 0.31
N VAL A 58 18.55 -13.30 1.05
CA VAL A 58 18.92 -13.42 2.47
C VAL A 58 19.70 -14.71 2.69
N ALA A 59 20.66 -14.63 3.62
CA ALA A 59 21.35 -15.81 4.10
C ALA A 59 20.36 -16.79 4.76
N GLN A 60 20.71 -18.07 4.75
CA GLN A 60 19.91 -19.08 5.43
C GLN A 60 19.89 -18.78 6.93
N PRO A 61 18.70 -18.69 7.55
CA PRO A 61 18.61 -18.44 8.97
C PRO A 61 19.16 -19.62 9.76
N ASP A 62 19.76 -19.32 10.92
CA ASP A 62 20.29 -20.34 11.82
C ASP A 62 19.19 -21.33 12.20
N GLY A 63 19.46 -22.64 12.01
CA GLY A 63 18.48 -23.71 12.21
C GLY A 63 17.67 -24.13 10.98
N PHE A 64 17.78 -23.40 9.87
CA PHE A 64 17.16 -23.75 8.56
C PHE A 64 18.19 -23.94 7.45
N VAL A 65 19.47 -24.06 7.80
CA VAL A 65 20.55 -24.26 6.84
C VAL A 65 20.43 -25.66 6.22
N ASP A 66 20.37 -25.73 4.88
CA ASP A 66 20.44 -26.97 4.13
C ASP A 66 21.83 -27.61 4.29
N PRO A 67 21.93 -28.82 4.88
CA PRO A 67 23.23 -29.50 5.06
C PRO A 67 23.94 -29.81 3.74
N GLY A 68 23.20 -29.96 2.64
CA GLY A 68 23.76 -30.24 1.32
C GLY A 68 24.27 -28.99 0.59
N HIS A 69 23.81 -27.81 0.99
CA HIS A 69 24.14 -26.54 0.33
C HIS A 69 24.19 -25.38 1.34
N PRO A 70 25.13 -25.42 2.30
CA PRO A 70 25.19 -24.44 3.39
C PRO A 70 25.47 -23.01 2.90
N GLU A 71 26.09 -22.85 1.72
CA GLU A 71 26.43 -21.56 1.12
C GLU A 71 25.30 -20.90 0.31
N LYS A 72 24.18 -21.60 0.08
CA LYS A 72 23.07 -21.03 -0.69
C LYS A 72 22.38 -19.89 0.06
N VAL A 73 21.71 -19.04 -0.69
CA VAL A 73 20.88 -17.93 -0.20
C VAL A 73 19.44 -18.10 -0.66
N TYR A 74 18.48 -17.57 0.10
CA TYR A 74 17.07 -17.58 -0.27
C TYR A 74 16.68 -16.26 -0.92
N ARG A 75 15.93 -16.33 -2.01
CA ARG A 75 15.29 -15.16 -2.62
C ARG A 75 13.95 -14.87 -1.95
N LEU A 76 13.79 -13.66 -1.44
CA LEU A 76 12.53 -13.20 -0.87
C LEU A 76 11.55 -12.81 -1.98
N ARG A 77 10.33 -13.35 -1.91
CA ARG A 77 9.21 -12.93 -2.77
C ARG A 77 8.29 -11.91 -2.10
N LYS A 78 8.28 -11.90 -0.77
CA LYS A 78 7.42 -11.07 0.07
C LYS A 78 8.29 -10.18 0.93
N ALA A 79 7.79 -8.98 1.22
CA ALA A 79 8.52 -8.04 2.05
C ALA A 79 8.57 -8.54 3.50
N LEU A 80 9.77 -8.56 4.06
CA LEU A 80 10.00 -8.86 5.47
C LEU A 80 10.18 -7.57 6.27
N TYR A 81 9.95 -7.67 7.59
CA TYR A 81 10.26 -6.59 8.52
C TYR A 81 11.75 -6.21 8.43
N GLY A 82 12.03 -4.91 8.52
CA GLY A 82 13.38 -4.37 8.47
C GLY A 82 13.91 -4.06 7.05
N LEU A 83 13.23 -4.51 5.98
CA LEU A 83 13.56 -4.05 4.63
C LEU A 83 13.07 -2.61 4.43
N LYS A 84 13.93 -1.76 3.85
CA LYS A 84 13.61 -0.35 3.60
C LYS A 84 12.42 -0.17 2.66
N GLN A 85 12.24 -1.09 1.70
CA GLN A 85 11.15 -1.08 0.72
C GLN A 85 9.87 -1.78 1.19
N ALA A 86 9.85 -2.43 2.35
CA ALA A 86 8.66 -3.15 2.84
C ALA A 86 7.41 -2.26 3.01
N PRO A 87 7.50 -1.03 3.55
CA PRO A 87 6.34 -0.14 3.68
C PRO A 87 5.74 0.25 2.32
N MET A 88 6.58 0.44 1.31
CA MET A 88 6.18 0.79 -0.04
C MET A 88 5.51 -0.38 -0.76
N ALA A 89 6.12 -1.57 -0.70
CA ALA A 89 5.56 -2.80 -1.25
C ALA A 89 4.17 -3.10 -0.67
N TRP A 90 3.97 -2.84 0.62
CA TRP A 90 2.66 -2.95 1.25
C TRP A 90 1.68 -1.87 0.79
N TYR A 91 2.10 -0.60 0.73
CA TYR A 91 1.24 0.50 0.30
C TYR A 91 0.72 0.28 -1.13
N ASP A 92 1.57 -0.15 -2.05
CA ASP A 92 1.18 -0.44 -3.43
C ASP A 92 0.11 -1.53 -3.50
N GLU A 93 0.27 -2.62 -2.73
CA GLU A 93 -0.68 -3.73 -2.74
C GLU A 93 -2.00 -3.32 -2.07
N LEU A 94 -1.93 -2.61 -0.95
CA LEU A 94 -3.10 -2.07 -0.27
C LEU A 94 -3.87 -1.08 -1.16
N SER A 95 -3.17 -0.17 -1.84
CA SER A 95 -3.78 0.79 -2.74
C SER A 95 -4.49 0.08 -3.89
N LYS A 96 -3.85 -0.92 -4.53
CA LYS A 96 -4.49 -1.72 -5.59
C LYS A 96 -5.74 -2.43 -5.07
N PHE A 97 -5.66 -3.04 -3.90
CA PHE A 97 -6.79 -3.74 -3.29
C PHE A 97 -7.95 -2.78 -3.02
N LEU A 98 -7.67 -1.63 -2.39
CA LEU A 98 -8.69 -0.62 -2.10
C LEU A 98 -9.31 -0.05 -3.38
N THR A 99 -8.50 0.32 -4.37
CA THR A 99 -9.01 0.81 -5.66
C THR A 99 -9.85 -0.24 -6.38
N SER A 100 -9.48 -1.52 -6.30
CA SER A 100 -10.27 -2.60 -6.90
C SER A 100 -11.64 -2.74 -6.24
N LYS A 101 -11.70 -2.57 -4.91
CA LYS A 101 -12.94 -2.64 -4.13
C LYS A 101 -13.79 -1.38 -4.26
N GLU A 102 -13.18 -0.20 -4.36
CA GLU A 102 -13.88 1.04 -4.69
C GLU A 102 -14.53 0.97 -6.07
N ALA A 103 -13.82 0.47 -7.08
CA ALA A 103 -14.38 0.27 -8.42
C ALA A 103 -15.60 -0.67 -8.38
N GLU A 104 -15.51 -1.77 -7.62
CA GLU A 104 -16.61 -2.69 -7.38
C GLU A 104 -17.80 -2.01 -6.65
N CYS A 105 -17.55 -1.24 -5.58
CA CYS A 105 -18.58 -0.50 -4.86
C CYS A 105 -19.25 0.61 -5.69
N THR A 106 -18.51 1.25 -6.61
CA THR A 106 -19.07 2.24 -7.55
C THR A 106 -19.92 1.59 -8.64
N ALA A 107 -19.60 0.36 -9.06
CA ALA A 107 -20.39 -0.39 -10.02
C ALA A 107 -21.65 -1.00 -9.39
N LEU A 108 -21.64 -1.27 -8.08
CA LEU A 108 -22.72 -1.99 -7.37
C LEU A 108 -23.65 -1.13 -6.52
N SER A 109 -23.42 0.18 -6.32
CA SER A 109 -24.28 1.00 -5.46
C SER A 109 -24.84 2.27 -6.10
N ALA A 110 -26.12 2.54 -5.84
CA ALA A 110 -26.82 3.80 -6.14
C ALA A 110 -26.37 4.99 -5.24
N SER A 111 -25.33 4.83 -4.40
CA SER A 111 -24.82 5.85 -3.47
C SER A 111 -23.77 6.80 -4.10
N CYS A 112 -23.72 6.85 -5.43
CA CYS A 112 -22.74 7.61 -6.21
C CYS A 112 -22.62 9.09 -5.77
N ALA A 113 -23.68 9.68 -5.19
CA ALA A 113 -23.65 11.05 -4.68
C ALA A 113 -22.68 11.28 -3.49
N GLN A 114 -22.57 10.35 -2.54
CA GLN A 114 -21.71 10.54 -1.35
C GLN A 114 -20.22 10.36 -1.66
N VAL A 115 -19.91 9.39 -2.54
CA VAL A 115 -18.54 9.15 -3.01
C VAL A 115 -18.08 10.28 -3.94
N ILE A 116 -18.95 10.77 -4.83
CA ILE A 116 -18.66 11.96 -5.64
C ILE A 116 -18.50 13.21 -4.75
N PHE A 117 -19.31 13.37 -3.70
CA PHE A 117 -19.23 14.53 -2.79
C PHE A 117 -17.92 14.57 -1.99
N MET A 118 -17.48 13.45 -1.41
CA MET A 118 -16.17 13.39 -0.75
C MET A 118 -15.03 13.69 -1.73
N ARG A 119 -15.16 13.23 -2.98
CA ARG A 119 -14.21 13.48 -4.06
C ARG A 119 -14.16 14.96 -4.49
N THR A 120 -15.28 15.68 -4.48
CA THR A 120 -15.34 17.12 -4.80
C THR A 120 -14.76 17.96 -3.66
N GLN A 121 -15.10 17.65 -2.41
CA GLN A 121 -14.60 18.39 -1.24
C GLN A 121 -13.08 18.28 -1.11
N LEU A 122 -12.47 17.12 -1.40
CA LEU A 122 -11.02 16.95 -1.35
C LEU A 122 -10.27 17.75 -2.43
N GLN A 123 -10.91 18.05 -3.56
CA GLN A 123 -10.34 18.93 -4.60
C GLN A 123 -10.36 20.39 -4.15
N ASP A 124 -11.39 20.82 -3.41
CA ASP A 124 -11.48 22.18 -2.85
C ASP A 124 -10.37 22.45 -1.81
N TYR A 125 -9.85 21.40 -1.15
CA TYR A 125 -8.71 21.48 -0.24
C TYR A 125 -7.33 21.26 -0.93
N GLY A 126 -7.26 21.23 -2.26
CA GLY A 126 -6.00 21.23 -3.01
C GLY A 126 -5.31 19.87 -3.20
N PHE A 127 -5.96 18.76 -2.85
CA PHE A 127 -5.44 17.42 -3.14
C PHE A 127 -5.70 17.04 -4.60
N ASN A 128 -4.69 17.27 -5.46
CA ASN A 128 -4.78 17.05 -6.90
C ASN A 128 -4.44 15.59 -7.24
N TYR A 129 -5.46 14.74 -7.39
CA TYR A 129 -5.26 13.40 -7.96
C TYR A 129 -5.19 13.49 -9.49
N LYS A 130 -4.10 12.99 -10.10
CA LYS A 130 -3.99 12.88 -11.56
C LYS A 130 -5.09 11.94 -12.06
N LYS A 131 -6.03 12.51 -12.82
CA LYS A 131 -7.18 11.83 -13.42
C LYS A 131 -6.71 10.92 -14.55
N TYR A 132 -6.59 9.61 -14.32
CA TYR A 132 -6.60 8.64 -15.42
C TYR A 132 -8.05 8.47 -15.86
N ARG A 133 -8.38 9.02 -17.05
CA ARG A 133 -9.71 8.90 -17.67
C ARG A 133 -9.84 7.46 -18.21
N CYS A 134 -10.41 6.55 -17.43
CA CYS A 134 -10.91 5.29 -17.97
C CYS A 134 -12.20 5.57 -18.75
N THR A 135 -12.07 5.78 -20.06
CA THR A 135 -13.18 5.63 -21.01
C THR A 135 -13.46 4.15 -21.17
N VAL A 136 -14.47 3.65 -20.47
CA VAL A 136 -15.05 2.34 -20.80
C VAL A 136 -15.97 2.54 -21.99
N THR A 137 -15.52 2.14 -23.18
CA THR A 137 -16.40 1.95 -24.33
C THR A 137 -17.23 0.69 -24.09
N LEU A 138 -18.51 0.87 -23.76
CA LEU A 138 -19.50 -0.21 -23.85
C LEU A 138 -19.70 -0.54 -25.34
N SER A 139 -19.05 -1.59 -25.84
CA SER A 139 -19.53 -2.28 -27.04
C SER A 139 -20.68 -3.17 -26.60
N GLN A 140 -21.91 -2.78 -26.92
CA GLN A 140 -23.05 -3.69 -26.87
C GLN A 140 -22.85 -4.77 -27.94
N SER A 141 -22.94 -6.03 -27.53
CA SER A 141 -23.12 -7.22 -28.38
C SER A 141 -24.52 -7.75 -28.18
#